data_AF-A0A958EV30-F1
#
_entry.id   AF-A0A958EV30-F1
#
_cell.length_a   1.000
_cell.length_b   1.000
_cell.length_c   1.000
_cell.angle_alpha   90.00
_cell.angle_beta   90.00
_cell.angle_gamma   90.00
#
_symmetry.space_group_name_H-M   'P 1'
#
loop_
_entity.id
_entity.type
_entity.pdbx_description
1 polymer ?
#
loop_
_entity_poly.entity_id
_entity_poly.type
_entity_poly.pdbx_seq_one_letter_code
_entity_poly.pdbx_strand_id
1 'polypeptide(L)'
;MTIHNLNRFFKPFLFTLLIIGVSATAYAQPSDAQVIKDMTGPGTISVKLTPKNGHKQWNGDYGIWEYVRGVEAIREYKQKKGVTIKIVGDAVYQMYGATDYKYWKFRVLSNEYIGMDVPSSEDLMKIVQSDLPKFLSTYWYNRIIGDVKALYIADDPKITWHTPNSLSFDVIAEYRAKTSDIHIEDIVQTYNVRLYRDAEDKPWHNFISSRGKQETANKKEYSREEIQSMKTLAFIDGEKKASATYGSTPALKFKNGKEMALALNKELRNGSPESVEAFLIKTLHKMHFVNGSDVQLTGRGAQLINDIVAKAFNGRSKYSQQFCNNPTIDEGRSSKKRIYLQGIGKRATLQVAFEESAGGYVDGVKQPGELKITSLDVYLAQKDDDIAFFSSFSSPSKACPND
;
A
#
# COMPACT_ATOMS: atom_id res chain seq x y z
N MET A 1 -95.63 57.97 38.54
CA MET A 1 -96.91 58.13 37.82
C MET A 1 -96.73 57.57 36.41
N THR A 2 -97.31 56.40 36.19
CA THR A 2 -97.93 55.86 34.95
C THR A 2 -97.34 56.22 33.55
N ILE A 3 -96.64 55.24 32.96
CA ILE A 3 -96.88 54.53 31.67
C ILE A 3 -96.99 55.30 30.30
N HIS A 4 -96.42 54.62 29.27
CA HIS A 4 -96.55 54.72 27.79
C HIS A 4 -95.51 55.60 27.05
N ASN A 5 -94.96 55.26 25.87
CA ASN A 5 -95.20 54.16 24.92
C ASN A 5 -93.99 53.99 23.95
N LEU A 6 -93.72 52.72 23.61
CA LEU A 6 -93.37 52.12 22.31
C LEU A 6 -92.73 52.91 21.13
N ASN A 7 -91.67 52.27 20.59
CA ASN A 7 -91.43 51.91 19.17
C ASN A 7 -90.99 52.98 18.12
N ARG A 8 -89.75 52.87 17.62
CA ARG A 8 -89.38 52.40 16.25
C ARG A 8 -88.01 52.92 15.73
N PHE A 9 -87.18 51.97 15.25
CA PHE A 9 -86.23 52.04 14.11
C PHE A 9 -85.01 52.99 14.22
N PHE A 10 -83.77 52.71 13.78
CA PHE A 10 -83.07 51.57 13.15
C PHE A 10 -81.56 51.93 13.13
N LYS A 11 -80.69 50.91 13.10
CA LYS A 11 -79.23 50.90 12.82
C LYS A 11 -78.23 51.25 13.96
N PRO A 12 -77.56 50.23 14.52
CA PRO A 12 -76.18 50.35 14.95
C PRO A 12 -75.21 49.93 13.82
N PHE A 13 -74.09 50.65 13.75
CA PHE A 13 -72.91 50.37 12.94
C PHE A 13 -72.41 48.94 13.21
N LEU A 14 -72.50 48.05 12.22
CA LEU A 14 -71.92 46.71 12.30
C LEU A 14 -70.48 46.79 11.77
N PHE A 15 -69.52 46.55 12.66
CA PHE A 15 -68.12 46.33 12.32
C PHE A 15 -68.01 44.96 11.62
N THR A 16 -67.94 44.96 10.29
CA THR A 16 -67.71 43.73 9.51
C THR A 16 -66.24 43.34 9.66
N LEU A 17 -65.94 42.44 10.59
CA LEU A 17 -64.67 41.75 10.66
C LEU A 17 -64.60 40.76 9.49
N LEU A 18 -63.89 41.16 8.45
CA LEU A 18 -63.54 40.34 7.29
C LEU A 18 -62.60 39.22 7.76
N ILE A 19 -63.14 38.04 8.09
CA ILE A 19 -62.33 36.82 8.23
C ILE A 19 -61.91 36.42 6.82
N ILE A 20 -60.79 36.98 6.36
CA ILE A 20 -60.04 36.40 5.25
C ILE A 20 -59.53 35.06 5.78
N GLY A 21 -60.21 33.99 5.39
CA GLY A 21 -59.68 32.64 5.51
C GLY A 21 -58.43 32.55 4.66
N VAL A 22 -57.28 32.94 5.25
CA VAL A 22 -55.98 32.53 4.75
C VAL A 22 -55.92 31.04 5.03
N SER A 23 -56.35 30.25 4.05
CA SER A 23 -55.92 28.86 3.93
C SER A 23 -54.41 28.91 3.83
N ALA A 24 -53.72 28.83 4.97
CA ALA A 24 -52.31 28.53 5.02
C ALA A 24 -52.19 27.15 4.37
N THR A 25 -51.88 27.12 3.08
CA THR A 25 -51.48 25.90 2.38
C THR A 25 -50.17 25.47 3.02
N ALA A 26 -50.28 24.69 4.08
CA ALA A 26 -49.15 23.98 4.65
C ALA A 26 -48.52 23.18 3.50
N TYR A 27 -47.31 23.57 3.12
CA TYR A 27 -46.51 22.90 2.10
C TYR A 27 -46.34 21.45 2.52
N ALA A 28 -47.07 20.53 1.88
CA ALA A 28 -47.10 19.15 2.30
C ALA A 28 -45.89 18.40 1.72
N GLN A 29 -44.74 18.54 2.40
CA GLN A 29 -43.67 17.54 2.27
C GLN A 29 -44.25 16.14 2.55
N PRO A 30 -43.71 15.06 1.94
CA PRO A 30 -44.14 13.70 2.23
C PRO A 30 -44.19 13.44 3.74
N SER A 31 -45.28 12.86 4.23
CA SER A 31 -45.38 12.51 5.64
C SER A 31 -44.47 11.32 5.95
N ASP A 32 -44.02 11.22 7.20
CA ASP A 32 -43.21 10.08 7.66
C ASP A 32 -43.91 8.73 7.39
N ALA A 33 -45.24 8.68 7.51
CA ALA A 33 -46.03 7.51 7.17
C ALA A 33 -46.00 7.18 5.67
N GLN A 34 -46.05 8.20 4.80
CA GLN A 34 -45.90 8.02 3.36
C GLN A 34 -44.50 7.52 3.00
N VAL A 35 -43.45 8.07 3.64
CA VAL A 35 -42.07 7.61 3.45
C VAL A 35 -41.91 6.14 3.85
N ILE A 36 -42.42 5.75 5.02
CA ILE A 36 -42.40 4.35 5.46
C ILE A 36 -43.13 3.45 4.46
N LYS A 37 -44.30 3.87 3.97
CA LYS A 37 -45.07 3.13 2.97
C LYS A 37 -44.30 2.93 1.67
N ASP A 38 -43.71 3.98 1.11
CA ASP A 38 -42.94 3.91 -0.14
C ASP A 38 -41.69 3.02 -0.02
N MET A 39 -41.14 2.93 1.19
CA MET A 39 -39.98 2.10 1.50
C MET A 39 -40.34 0.65 1.83
N THR A 40 -41.62 0.36 2.06
CA THR A 40 -42.13 -0.97 2.39
C THR A 40 -42.57 -1.70 1.13
N GLY A 41 -42.04 -2.89 0.91
CA GLY A 41 -42.43 -3.77 -0.19
C GLY A 41 -42.14 -5.24 0.11
N PRO A 42 -42.39 -6.16 -0.84
CA PRO A 42 -42.15 -7.58 -0.65
C PRO A 42 -40.73 -7.89 -0.16
N GLY A 43 -40.61 -8.67 0.92
CA GLY A 43 -39.33 -9.00 1.56
C GLY A 43 -38.77 -7.91 2.49
N THR A 44 -39.51 -6.83 2.76
CA THR A 44 -39.13 -5.84 3.79
C THR A 44 -39.58 -6.33 5.16
N ILE A 45 -38.65 -6.39 6.11
CA ILE A 45 -38.88 -6.83 7.49
C ILE A 45 -39.22 -5.62 8.37
N SER A 46 -38.46 -4.53 8.24
CA SER A 46 -38.72 -3.30 8.99
C SER A 46 -38.23 -2.07 8.25
N VAL A 47 -38.91 -0.96 8.45
CA VAL A 47 -38.47 0.37 7.99
C VAL A 47 -38.54 1.32 9.17
N LYS A 48 -37.49 2.10 9.40
CA LYS A 48 -37.41 3.14 10.41
C LYS A 48 -36.85 4.41 9.77
N LEU A 49 -37.35 5.56 10.20
CA LEU A 49 -36.78 6.84 9.81
C LEU A 49 -35.59 7.16 10.71
N THR A 50 -34.56 7.78 10.16
CA THR A 50 -33.43 8.23 10.98
C THR A 50 -33.85 9.40 11.88
N PRO A 51 -33.15 9.65 12.99
CA PRO A 51 -33.51 10.73 13.92
C PRO A 51 -33.52 12.13 13.29
N LYS A 52 -32.82 12.32 12.17
CA LYS A 52 -32.76 13.61 11.47
C LYS A 52 -33.96 13.80 10.56
N ASN A 53 -34.75 14.84 10.81
CA ASN A 53 -35.85 15.26 9.95
C ASN A 53 -35.44 15.41 8.48
N GLY A 54 -36.40 15.18 7.58
CA GLY A 54 -36.14 15.38 6.16
C GLY A 54 -35.96 16.85 5.80
N HIS A 55 -35.26 17.10 4.70
CA HIS A 55 -34.91 18.44 4.25
C HIS A 55 -35.03 18.58 2.74
N LYS A 56 -35.21 19.83 2.30
CA LYS A 56 -35.28 20.20 0.89
C LYS A 56 -33.87 20.52 0.37
N GLN A 57 -33.50 20.01 -0.79
CA GLN A 57 -32.22 20.29 -1.45
C GLN A 57 -32.41 20.55 -2.95
N TRP A 58 -31.53 21.35 -3.54
CA TRP A 58 -31.52 21.56 -5.00
C TRP A 58 -30.67 20.49 -5.66
N ASN A 59 -31.22 19.78 -6.65
CA ASN A 59 -30.46 18.88 -7.51
C ASN A 59 -30.10 19.61 -8.81
N GLY A 60 -28.85 20.05 -8.90
CA GLY A 60 -28.34 20.81 -10.04
C GLY A 60 -28.30 20.02 -11.35
N ASP A 61 -28.08 18.70 -11.29
CA ASP A 61 -27.98 17.86 -12.48
C ASP A 61 -29.32 17.74 -13.22
N TYR A 62 -30.42 17.81 -12.48
CA TYR A 62 -31.78 17.67 -13.01
C TYR A 62 -32.58 18.98 -12.96
N GLY A 63 -32.01 20.07 -12.45
CA GLY A 63 -32.67 21.36 -12.33
C GLY A 63 -33.98 21.29 -11.52
N ILE A 64 -34.03 20.46 -10.48
CA ILE A 64 -35.24 20.18 -9.70
C ILE A 64 -34.97 20.21 -8.21
N TRP A 65 -35.96 20.68 -7.43
CA TRP A 65 -35.90 20.57 -5.97
C TRP A 65 -36.28 19.16 -5.53
N GLU A 66 -35.55 18.64 -4.54
CA GLU A 66 -35.80 17.37 -3.91
C GLU A 66 -36.17 17.55 -2.44
N TYR A 67 -37.00 16.65 -1.93
CA TYR A 67 -37.13 16.40 -0.50
C TYR A 67 -36.46 15.06 -0.18
N VAL A 68 -35.67 15.04 0.90
CA VAL A 68 -34.82 13.91 1.27
C VAL A 68 -35.12 13.53 2.72
N ARG A 69 -35.45 12.27 2.96
CA ARG A 69 -35.68 11.73 4.31
C ARG A 69 -34.80 10.50 4.53
N GLY A 70 -34.00 10.52 5.60
CA GLY A 70 -33.16 9.38 5.95
C GLY A 70 -33.98 8.21 6.47
N VAL A 71 -33.64 7.01 6.00
CA VAL A 71 -34.33 5.75 6.29
C VAL A 71 -33.31 4.64 6.55
N GLU A 72 -33.63 3.79 7.52
CA GLU A 72 -33.03 2.48 7.74
C GLU A 72 -34.07 1.41 7.41
N ALA A 73 -33.76 0.52 6.46
CA ALA A 73 -34.63 -0.58 6.07
C ALA A 73 -33.91 -1.92 6.27
N ILE A 74 -34.57 -2.89 6.89
CA ILE A 74 -34.11 -4.28 6.98
C ILE A 74 -34.95 -5.10 6.01
N ARG A 75 -34.28 -5.87 5.15
CA ARG A 75 -34.92 -6.70 4.11
C ARG A 75 -34.32 -8.09 4.09
N GLU A 76 -35.09 -9.08 3.66
CA GLU A 76 -34.58 -10.41 3.37
C GLU A 76 -33.60 -10.36 2.19
N TYR A 77 -32.46 -11.05 2.32
CA TYR A 77 -31.55 -11.24 1.21
C TYR A 77 -32.00 -12.42 0.35
N LYS A 78 -32.63 -12.11 -0.80
CA LYS A 78 -33.23 -13.12 -1.68
C LYS A 78 -32.30 -14.24 -2.14
N GLN A 79 -30.98 -13.99 -2.17
CA GLN A 79 -30.00 -14.95 -2.67
C GLN A 79 -29.54 -15.94 -1.59
N LYS A 80 -29.75 -15.66 -0.29
CA LYS A 80 -29.33 -16.55 0.79
C LYS A 80 -30.35 -16.57 1.94
N LYS A 81 -30.95 -17.73 2.18
CA LYS A 81 -31.95 -17.93 3.25
C LYS A 81 -31.33 -17.66 4.62
N GLY A 82 -32.06 -16.97 5.49
CA GLY A 82 -31.61 -16.63 6.85
C GLY A 82 -30.72 -15.39 6.93
N VAL A 83 -30.35 -14.79 5.78
CA VAL A 83 -29.59 -13.55 5.72
C VAL A 83 -30.52 -12.38 5.48
N THR A 84 -30.26 -11.28 6.18
CA THR A 84 -30.96 -10.01 5.96
C THR A 84 -29.97 -8.92 5.60
N ILE A 85 -30.44 -7.89 4.90
CA ILE A 85 -29.66 -6.71 4.57
C ILE A 85 -30.28 -5.54 5.30
N LYS A 86 -29.47 -4.89 6.14
CA LYS A 86 -29.71 -3.58 6.69
C LYS A 86 -29.20 -2.54 5.70
N ILE A 87 -30.09 -1.73 5.16
CA ILE A 87 -29.82 -0.70 4.17
C ILE A 87 -30.09 0.65 4.84
N VAL A 88 -29.08 1.51 4.90
CA VAL A 88 -29.21 2.89 5.35
C VAL A 88 -29.06 3.81 4.16
N GLY A 89 -29.94 4.79 4.03
CA GLY A 89 -29.94 5.71 2.91
C GLY A 89 -31.04 6.74 2.99
N ASP A 90 -31.30 7.38 1.85
CA ASP A 90 -32.28 8.44 1.74
C ASP A 90 -33.42 8.07 0.79
N ALA A 91 -34.67 8.24 1.25
CA ALA A 91 -35.81 8.32 0.36
C ALA A 91 -35.85 9.70 -0.28
N VAL A 92 -35.74 9.76 -1.61
CA VAL A 92 -35.66 10.99 -2.39
C VAL A 92 -36.97 11.19 -3.14
N TYR A 93 -37.54 12.38 -3.00
CA TYR A 93 -38.76 12.81 -3.66
C TYR A 93 -38.47 14.02 -4.54
N GLN A 94 -38.88 13.98 -5.80
CA GLN A 94 -38.74 15.12 -6.72
C GLN A 94 -39.98 16.00 -6.67
N MET A 95 -39.78 17.32 -6.71
CA MET A 95 -40.83 18.31 -6.67
C MET A 95 -41.37 18.59 -8.08
N TYR A 96 -42.62 18.19 -8.33
CA TYR A 96 -43.35 18.47 -9.57
C TYR A 96 -44.29 19.66 -9.34
N GLY A 97 -44.08 20.77 -10.06
CA GLY A 97 -44.81 22.00 -9.77
C GLY A 97 -44.47 22.59 -8.40
N ALA A 98 -45.38 23.39 -7.84
CA ALA A 98 -45.09 24.17 -6.64
C ALA A 98 -45.19 23.38 -5.32
N THR A 99 -45.95 22.27 -5.29
CA THR A 99 -46.32 21.59 -4.04
C THR A 99 -46.38 20.06 -4.11
N ASP A 100 -46.24 19.45 -5.29
CA ASP A 100 -46.37 17.99 -5.44
C ASP A 100 -44.99 17.32 -5.34
N TYR A 101 -44.85 16.35 -4.45
CA TYR A 101 -43.63 15.57 -4.26
C TYR A 101 -43.91 14.11 -4.62
N LYS A 102 -43.18 13.58 -5.61
CA LYS A 102 -43.29 12.18 -6.01
C LYS A 102 -42.03 11.44 -5.64
N TYR A 103 -42.20 10.25 -5.06
CA TYR A 103 -41.08 9.36 -4.77
C TYR A 103 -40.31 9.08 -6.07
N TRP A 104 -39.01 9.31 -6.02
CA TRP A 104 -38.13 9.12 -7.16
C TRP A 104 -37.28 7.87 -7.00
N LYS A 105 -36.48 7.83 -5.92
CA LYS A 105 -35.53 6.74 -5.69
C LYS A 105 -35.11 6.64 -4.24
N PHE A 106 -34.53 5.49 -3.91
CA PHE A 106 -33.80 5.30 -2.67
C PHE A 106 -32.31 5.40 -2.95
N ARG A 107 -31.64 6.36 -2.29
CA ARG A 107 -30.21 6.57 -2.40
C ARG A 107 -29.51 5.83 -1.26
N VAL A 108 -28.94 4.67 -1.56
CA VAL A 108 -28.21 3.87 -0.58
C VAL A 108 -26.93 4.59 -0.16
N LEU A 109 -26.72 4.72 1.15
CA LEU A 109 -25.49 5.25 1.75
C LEU A 109 -24.61 4.13 2.30
N SER A 110 -25.20 3.11 2.90
CA SER A 110 -24.48 1.93 3.37
C SER A 110 -25.37 0.69 3.42
N ASN A 111 -24.75 -0.48 3.32
CA ASN A 111 -25.39 -1.78 3.50
C ASN A 111 -24.60 -2.60 4.52
N GLU A 112 -25.32 -3.41 5.29
CA GLU A 112 -24.78 -4.40 6.20
C GLU A 112 -25.57 -5.71 6.04
N TYR A 113 -24.87 -6.83 5.84
CA TYR A 113 -25.46 -8.15 5.71
C TYR A 113 -25.40 -8.86 7.06
N ILE A 114 -26.55 -9.22 7.60
CA ILE A 114 -26.72 -9.81 8.93
C ILE A 114 -27.07 -11.30 8.77
N GLY A 115 -26.41 -12.15 9.56
CA GLY A 115 -26.61 -13.61 9.52
C GLY A 115 -25.72 -14.36 8.52
N MET A 116 -24.71 -13.71 7.96
CA MET A 116 -23.70 -14.34 7.11
C MET A 116 -22.69 -15.13 7.97
N ASP A 117 -22.31 -16.32 7.50
CA ASP A 117 -21.26 -17.14 8.14
C ASP A 117 -19.92 -16.41 8.14
N VAL A 118 -19.23 -16.41 9.29
CA VAL A 118 -17.93 -15.75 9.44
C VAL A 118 -16.80 -16.77 9.19
N PRO A 119 -15.74 -16.43 8.44
CA PRO A 119 -14.56 -17.28 8.32
C PRO A 119 -13.91 -17.56 9.68
N SER A 120 -13.13 -18.65 9.78
CA SER A 120 -12.42 -18.95 11.02
C SER A 120 -11.39 -17.84 11.34
N SER A 121 -11.14 -17.62 12.63
CA SER A 121 -10.09 -16.67 13.06
C SER A 121 -8.73 -16.99 12.47
N GLU A 122 -8.42 -18.28 12.28
CA GLU A 122 -7.18 -18.73 11.64
C GLU A 122 -7.09 -18.28 10.18
N ASP A 123 -8.17 -18.42 9.40
CA ASP A 123 -8.20 -18.00 8.00
C ASP A 123 -8.10 -16.49 7.86
N LEU A 124 -8.81 -15.74 8.71
CA LEU A 124 -8.73 -14.29 8.77
C LEU A 124 -7.30 -13.82 9.07
N MET A 125 -6.64 -14.44 10.06
CA MET A 125 -5.29 -14.08 10.46
C MET A 125 -4.23 -14.48 9.43
N LYS A 126 -4.38 -15.62 8.74
CA LYS A 126 -3.48 -16.01 7.63
C LYS A 126 -3.40 -14.92 6.55
N ILE A 127 -4.54 -14.33 6.20
CA ILE A 127 -4.59 -13.26 5.19
C ILE A 127 -3.90 -12.01 5.70
N VAL A 128 -4.19 -11.58 6.93
CA VAL A 128 -3.55 -10.42 7.58
C VAL A 128 -2.03 -10.57 7.65
N GLN A 129 -1.56 -11.76 8.02
CA GLN A 129 -0.13 -12.05 8.18
C GLN A 129 0.62 -12.24 6.85
N SER A 130 -0.08 -12.55 5.75
CA SER A 130 0.54 -12.71 4.44
C SER A 130 1.21 -11.43 3.90
N ASP A 131 0.78 -10.26 4.38
CA ASP A 131 1.30 -8.96 3.97
C ASP A 131 1.32 -7.98 5.16
N LEU A 132 2.22 -8.24 6.12
CA LEU A 132 2.44 -7.36 7.27
C LEU A 132 2.75 -5.89 6.90
N PRO A 133 3.57 -5.58 5.87
CA PRO A 133 3.78 -4.19 5.45
C PRO A 133 2.48 -3.46 5.12
N LYS A 134 1.54 -4.14 4.45
CA LYS A 134 0.24 -3.59 4.10
C LYS A 134 -0.69 -3.49 5.31
N PHE A 135 -0.69 -4.50 6.18
CA PHE A 135 -1.48 -4.50 7.40
C PHE A 135 -1.08 -3.37 8.36
N LEU A 136 0.21 -3.23 8.65
CA LEU A 136 0.72 -2.23 9.58
C LEU A 136 0.78 -0.83 8.96
N SER A 137 0.66 -0.72 7.64
CA SER A 137 1.12 0.38 6.78
C SER A 137 2.64 0.51 6.75
N THR A 138 3.17 1.00 5.62
CA THR A 138 4.60 1.27 5.42
C THR A 138 5.18 2.14 6.54
N TYR A 139 4.39 3.04 7.12
CA TYR A 139 4.85 3.91 8.21
C TYR A 139 5.23 3.12 9.46
N TRP A 140 4.32 2.29 10.01
CA TRP A 140 4.62 1.55 11.24
C TRP A 140 5.55 0.37 11.00
N TYR A 141 5.42 -0.31 9.86
CA TYR A 141 6.31 -1.40 9.48
C TYR A 141 7.80 -0.97 9.52
N ASN A 142 8.11 0.27 9.14
CA ASN A 142 9.46 0.83 9.19
C ASN A 142 9.86 1.44 10.55
N ARG A 143 8.98 1.45 11.55
CA ARG A 143 9.21 2.11 12.85
C ARG A 143 9.11 1.17 14.05
N ILE A 144 8.42 0.04 13.90
CA ILE A 144 8.40 -1.03 14.91
C ILE A 144 9.84 -1.52 15.10
N ILE A 145 10.27 -1.61 16.35
CA ILE A 145 11.60 -2.09 16.75
C ILE A 145 11.47 -3.56 17.14
N GLY A 146 12.35 -4.40 16.59
CA GLY A 146 12.22 -5.85 16.78
C GLY A 146 11.01 -6.39 16.03
N ASP A 147 10.23 -7.22 16.71
CA ASP A 147 9.05 -7.89 16.16
C ASP A 147 7.74 -7.31 16.73
N VAL A 148 6.61 -7.68 16.12
CA VAL A 148 5.28 -7.48 16.70
C VAL A 148 5.13 -8.40 17.91
N LYS A 149 4.89 -7.84 19.10
CA LYS A 149 4.80 -8.61 20.35
C LYS A 149 3.57 -9.52 20.36
N ALA A 150 2.43 -9.01 19.89
CA ALA A 150 1.18 -9.75 19.78
C ALA A 150 0.37 -9.25 18.59
N LEU A 151 -0.32 -10.17 17.93
CA LEU A 151 -1.21 -9.88 16.80
C LEU A 151 -2.40 -10.84 16.83
N TYR A 152 -3.60 -10.33 17.09
CA TYR A 152 -4.78 -11.15 17.31
C TYR A 152 -6.07 -10.40 16.95
N ILE A 153 -7.15 -11.14 16.64
CA ILE A 153 -8.47 -10.56 16.42
C ILE A 153 -9.01 -10.05 17.77
N ALA A 154 -9.59 -8.85 17.79
CA ALA A 154 -10.10 -8.26 19.04
C ALA A 154 -11.21 -9.13 19.67
N ASP A 155 -11.33 -9.10 21.00
CA ASP A 155 -12.36 -9.84 21.75
C ASP A 155 -13.79 -9.50 21.29
N ASP A 156 -14.03 -8.21 20.99
CA ASP A 156 -15.17 -7.75 20.20
C ASP A 156 -14.66 -7.28 18.82
N PRO A 157 -14.68 -8.17 17.81
CA PRO A 157 -14.09 -7.88 16.51
C PRO A 157 -14.95 -6.98 15.64
N LYS A 158 -16.16 -6.59 16.07
CA LYS A 158 -17.08 -5.73 15.31
C LYS A 158 -17.22 -6.16 13.85
N ILE A 159 -17.50 -7.45 13.67
CA ILE A 159 -17.58 -8.07 12.35
C ILE A 159 -18.74 -7.45 11.57
N THR A 160 -18.46 -6.95 10.37
CA THR A 160 -19.47 -6.32 9.50
C THR A 160 -19.30 -6.82 8.07
N TRP A 161 -20.35 -7.43 7.53
CA TRP A 161 -20.41 -7.79 6.11
C TRP A 161 -20.96 -6.62 5.30
N HIS A 162 -20.12 -6.04 4.44
CA HIS A 162 -20.50 -4.91 3.57
C HIS A 162 -21.19 -5.39 2.30
N THR A 163 -20.75 -6.55 1.80
CA THR A 163 -21.31 -7.31 0.67
C THR A 163 -21.03 -8.80 0.93
N PRO A 164 -21.60 -9.76 0.18
CA PRO A 164 -21.23 -11.16 0.32
C PRO A 164 -19.74 -11.45 0.04
N ASN A 165 -19.04 -10.49 -0.55
CA ASN A 165 -17.66 -10.58 -0.98
C ASN A 165 -16.73 -9.64 -0.18
N SER A 166 -17.22 -9.01 0.88
CA SER A 166 -16.44 -8.07 1.67
C SER A 166 -16.87 -8.02 3.12
N LEU A 167 -15.91 -8.29 4.01
CA LEU A 167 -16.08 -8.36 5.45
C LEU A 167 -15.05 -7.47 6.14
N SER A 168 -15.45 -6.72 7.17
CA SER A 168 -14.49 -6.04 8.06
C SER A 168 -14.54 -6.56 9.48
N PHE A 169 -13.41 -6.49 10.17
CA PHE A 169 -13.24 -6.85 11.58
C PHE A 169 -12.03 -6.14 12.18
N ASP A 170 -12.00 -6.06 13.51
CA ASP A 170 -10.93 -5.41 14.26
C ASP A 170 -9.84 -6.41 14.67
N VAL A 171 -8.58 -6.03 14.42
CA VAL A 171 -7.36 -6.75 14.79
C VAL A 171 -6.53 -5.86 15.71
N ILE A 172 -6.02 -6.42 16.80
CA ILE A 172 -5.10 -5.75 17.71
C ILE A 172 -3.68 -6.15 17.36
N ALA A 173 -2.79 -5.15 17.26
CA ALA A 173 -1.36 -5.37 17.21
C ALA A 173 -0.68 -4.62 18.37
N GLU A 174 0.22 -5.32 19.06
CA GLU A 174 1.04 -4.79 20.12
C GLU A 174 2.50 -4.77 19.70
N TYR A 175 3.16 -3.62 19.83
CA TYR A 175 4.54 -3.48 19.41
C TYR A 175 5.23 -2.32 20.11
N ARG A 176 6.56 -2.31 20.00
CA ARG A 176 7.38 -1.18 20.44
C ARG A 176 7.85 -0.41 19.21
N ALA A 177 7.70 0.91 19.17
CA ALA A 177 8.00 1.67 17.96
C ALA A 177 8.67 3.03 18.20
N LYS A 178 9.42 3.47 17.19
CA LYS A 178 9.97 4.83 17.06
C LYS A 178 8.83 5.81 16.79
N THR A 179 8.39 6.57 17.79
CA THR A 179 7.33 7.58 17.63
C THR A 179 7.91 8.92 17.15
N SER A 180 9.17 9.20 17.47
CA SER A 180 9.97 10.30 16.89
C SER A 180 11.44 9.90 16.76
N ASP A 181 12.30 10.85 16.37
CA ASP A 181 13.75 10.63 16.25
C ASP A 181 14.47 10.46 17.61
N ILE A 182 13.75 10.66 18.73
CA ILE A 182 14.29 10.56 20.10
C ILE A 182 13.37 9.79 21.06
N HIS A 183 12.17 9.37 20.63
CA HIS A 183 11.21 8.68 21.49
C HIS A 183 10.85 7.29 20.99
N ILE A 184 10.74 6.37 21.94
CA ILE A 184 10.21 5.02 21.74
C ILE A 184 9.06 4.79 22.73
N GLU A 185 7.98 4.21 22.24
CA GLU A 185 6.77 3.89 23.03
C GLU A 185 6.35 2.44 22.78
N ASP A 186 5.70 1.85 23.77
CA ASP A 186 4.89 0.65 23.58
C ASP A 186 3.51 1.09 23.08
N ILE A 187 3.02 0.44 22.03
CA ILE A 187 1.79 0.80 21.32
C ILE A 187 0.89 -0.42 21.23
N VAL A 188 -0.37 -0.23 21.61
CA VAL A 188 -1.48 -1.14 21.33
C VAL A 188 -2.37 -0.45 20.31
N GLN A 189 -2.45 -1.00 19.10
CA GLN A 189 -3.18 -0.41 17.99
C GLN A 189 -4.27 -1.35 17.52
N THR A 190 -5.51 -0.87 17.51
CA THR A 190 -6.60 -1.52 16.79
C THR A 190 -6.52 -1.13 15.32
N TYR A 191 -6.59 -2.12 14.45
CA TYR A 191 -6.70 -1.98 13.01
C TYR A 191 -8.05 -2.53 12.57
N ASN A 192 -8.84 -1.72 11.86
CA ASN A 192 -10.01 -2.22 11.16
C ASN A 192 -9.56 -2.76 9.80
N VAL A 193 -9.63 -4.08 9.66
CA VAL A 193 -9.23 -4.82 8.46
C VAL A 193 -10.48 -5.14 7.66
N ARG A 194 -10.48 -4.80 6.38
CA ARG A 194 -11.54 -5.15 5.43
C ARG A 194 -11.00 -6.08 4.35
N LEU A 195 -11.53 -7.29 4.27
CA LEU A 195 -11.18 -8.29 3.28
C LEU A 195 -12.06 -8.19 2.02
N TYR A 196 -11.52 -8.69 0.91
CA TYR A 196 -12.16 -8.74 -0.40
C TYR A 196 -11.90 -10.07 -1.10
N ARG A 197 -12.95 -10.57 -1.78
CA ARG A 197 -12.93 -11.72 -2.68
C ARG A 197 -13.74 -11.42 -3.94
N ASP A 198 -13.49 -12.15 -5.02
CA ASP A 198 -14.22 -11.94 -6.28
C ASP A 198 -15.64 -12.51 -6.27
N ALA A 199 -15.84 -13.65 -5.57
CA ALA A 199 -17.15 -14.29 -5.40
C ALA A 199 -17.21 -15.12 -4.11
N GLU A 200 -18.42 -15.56 -3.70
CA GLU A 200 -18.64 -16.23 -2.42
C GLU A 200 -17.89 -17.56 -2.26
N ASP A 201 -17.62 -18.25 -3.37
CA ASP A 201 -16.90 -19.53 -3.43
C ASP A 201 -15.39 -19.35 -3.67
N LYS A 202 -14.91 -18.11 -3.82
CA LYS A 202 -13.50 -17.81 -4.11
C LYS A 202 -12.72 -17.46 -2.85
N PRO A 203 -11.41 -17.76 -2.83
CA PRO A 203 -10.55 -17.37 -1.73
C PRO A 203 -10.51 -15.84 -1.59
N TRP A 204 -10.33 -15.38 -0.35
CA TRP A 204 -9.94 -14.01 -0.08
C TRP A 204 -8.56 -13.75 -0.67
N HIS A 205 -8.42 -12.66 -1.43
CA HIS A 205 -7.17 -12.37 -2.14
C HIS A 205 -6.64 -10.97 -1.83
N ASN A 206 -7.43 -10.13 -1.16
CA ASN A 206 -7.06 -8.75 -0.89
C ASN A 206 -7.65 -8.27 0.42
N PHE A 207 -7.00 -7.27 1.02
CA PHE A 207 -7.51 -6.57 2.18
C PHE A 207 -7.07 -5.10 2.19
N ILE A 208 -7.77 -4.29 2.97
CA ILE A 208 -7.36 -2.93 3.35
C ILE A 208 -7.28 -2.91 4.87
N SER A 209 -6.24 -2.28 5.41
CA SER A 209 -6.10 -2.04 6.84
C SER A 209 -6.18 -0.55 7.12
N SER A 210 -6.98 -0.18 8.11
CA SER A 210 -7.14 1.20 8.55
C SER A 210 -6.92 1.30 10.05
N ARG A 211 -6.28 2.37 10.50
CA ARG A 211 -5.97 2.56 11.93
C ARG A 211 -7.24 3.00 12.66
N GLY A 212 -7.58 2.27 13.71
CA GLY A 212 -8.58 2.63 14.70
C GLY A 212 -7.94 3.25 15.94
N LYS A 213 -8.45 2.85 17.12
CA LYS A 213 -7.97 3.31 18.42
C LYS A 213 -6.49 2.94 18.64
N GLN A 214 -5.73 3.89 19.17
CA GLN A 214 -4.34 3.71 19.57
C GLN A 214 -4.19 4.02 21.05
N GLU A 215 -3.50 3.15 21.77
CA GLU A 215 -3.06 3.38 23.14
C GLU A 215 -1.53 3.32 23.18
N THR A 216 -0.91 4.23 23.93
CA THR A 216 0.54 4.26 24.09
C THR A 216 0.94 4.25 25.55
N ALA A 217 2.07 3.61 25.82
CA ALA A 217 2.64 3.48 27.16
C ALA A 217 4.17 3.51 27.09
N ASN A 218 4.81 3.62 28.26
CA ASN A 218 6.27 3.49 28.43
C ASN A 218 7.11 4.38 27.50
N LYS A 219 6.68 5.64 27.32
CA LYS A 219 7.45 6.62 26.55
C LYS A 219 8.82 6.83 27.16
N LYS A 220 9.86 6.51 26.40
CA LYS A 220 11.26 6.66 26.81
C LYS A 220 12.05 7.43 25.77
N GLU A 221 12.88 8.35 26.26
CA GLU A 221 13.80 9.14 25.45
C GLU A 221 15.13 8.41 25.28
N TYR A 222 15.72 8.58 24.09
CA TYR A 222 16.98 7.98 23.66
C TYR A 222 17.76 9.00 22.84
N SER A 223 19.07 8.80 22.70
CA SER A 223 19.85 9.57 21.73
C SER A 223 19.43 9.21 20.30
N ARG A 224 19.70 10.12 19.35
CA ARG A 224 19.40 9.87 17.93
C ARG A 224 20.20 8.68 17.41
N GLU A 225 21.45 8.56 17.84
CA GLU A 225 22.36 7.48 17.47
C GLU A 225 21.84 6.14 17.99
N GLU A 226 21.35 6.08 19.23
CA GLU A 226 20.73 4.90 19.81
C GLU A 226 19.51 4.48 18.98
N ILE A 227 18.57 5.38 18.71
CA ILE A 227 17.36 5.07 17.93
C ILE A 227 17.70 4.61 16.52
N GLN A 228 18.66 5.24 15.84
CA GLN A 228 19.06 4.86 14.49
C GLN A 228 19.69 3.47 14.45
N SER A 229 20.40 3.05 15.50
CA SER A 229 21.00 1.72 15.59
C SER A 229 19.98 0.60 15.84
N MET A 230 18.79 0.91 16.34
CA MET A 230 17.77 -0.10 16.64
C MET A 230 17.15 -0.66 15.36
N LYS A 231 17.29 -1.98 15.18
CA LYS A 231 16.74 -2.73 14.06
C LYS A 231 15.22 -2.71 14.09
N THR A 232 14.63 -2.33 12.96
CA THR A 232 13.18 -2.28 12.79
C THR A 232 12.64 -3.59 12.23
N LEU A 233 11.33 -3.82 12.35
CA LEU A 233 10.66 -4.98 11.74
C LEU A 233 10.97 -5.06 10.24
N ALA A 234 10.86 -3.94 9.51
CA ALA A 234 11.21 -3.86 8.10
C ALA A 234 12.66 -4.28 7.80
N PHE A 235 13.61 -3.89 8.65
CA PHE A 235 15.00 -4.30 8.54
C PHE A 235 15.14 -5.81 8.78
N ILE A 236 14.55 -6.33 9.85
CA ILE A 236 14.65 -7.74 10.23
C ILE A 236 14.05 -8.65 9.16
N ASP A 237 12.86 -8.32 8.66
CA ASP A 237 12.20 -9.06 7.59
C ASP A 237 12.97 -8.97 6.27
N GLY A 238 13.50 -7.78 5.95
CA GLY A 238 14.33 -7.57 4.77
C GLY A 238 15.62 -8.38 4.82
N GLU A 239 16.30 -8.38 5.97
CA GLU A 239 17.50 -9.15 6.22
C GLU A 239 17.22 -10.65 6.11
N LYS A 240 16.15 -11.15 6.75
CA LYS A 240 15.77 -12.57 6.68
C LYS A 240 15.51 -13.01 5.25
N LYS A 241 14.80 -12.21 4.45
CA LYS A 241 14.55 -12.48 3.04
C LYS A 241 15.85 -12.48 2.23
N ALA A 242 16.70 -11.48 2.43
CA ALA A 242 17.99 -11.38 1.72
C ALA A 242 18.94 -12.54 2.10
N SER A 243 19.03 -12.90 3.38
CA SER A 243 19.84 -14.03 3.85
C SER A 243 19.34 -15.38 3.34
N ALA A 244 18.02 -15.56 3.19
CA ALA A 244 17.48 -16.79 2.58
C ALA A 244 17.94 -16.96 1.13
N THR A 245 18.12 -15.84 0.40
CA THR A 245 18.56 -15.85 -0.99
C THR A 245 20.09 -15.94 -1.12
N TYR A 246 20.86 -15.20 -0.31
CA TYR A 246 22.31 -15.03 -0.52
C TYR A 246 23.18 -15.42 0.69
N GLY A 247 22.61 -15.79 1.83
CA GLY A 247 23.33 -15.95 3.10
C GLY A 247 24.30 -17.14 3.15
N SER A 248 24.15 -18.13 2.28
CA SER A 248 25.02 -19.31 2.23
C SER A 248 26.28 -19.10 1.38
N THR A 249 26.41 -17.95 0.72
CA THR A 249 27.41 -17.82 -0.34
C THR A 249 28.77 -17.38 0.27
N PRO A 250 29.89 -18.13 0.10
CA PRO A 250 31.15 -17.87 0.82
C PRO A 250 31.78 -16.51 0.51
N ALA A 251 32.40 -15.84 1.50
CA ALA A 251 33.10 -14.58 1.27
C ALA A 251 34.21 -14.72 0.20
N LEU A 252 34.28 -13.75 -0.71
CA LEU A 252 35.32 -13.70 -1.76
C LEU A 252 36.45 -12.79 -1.30
N LYS A 253 37.69 -13.30 -1.34
CA LYS A 253 38.89 -12.56 -0.98
C LYS A 253 39.77 -12.38 -2.20
N PHE A 254 40.24 -11.15 -2.40
CA PHE A 254 41.10 -10.77 -3.52
C PHE A 254 42.36 -10.09 -2.99
N LYS A 255 43.52 -10.39 -3.58
CA LYS A 255 44.80 -9.79 -3.19
C LYS A 255 44.93 -8.34 -3.65
N ASN A 256 44.30 -8.00 -4.77
CA ASN A 256 44.32 -6.66 -5.35
C ASN A 256 43.10 -6.44 -6.27
N GLY A 257 42.87 -5.19 -6.67
CA GLY A 257 41.74 -4.85 -7.54
C GLY A 257 41.81 -5.43 -8.95
N LYS A 258 43.01 -5.76 -9.45
CA LYS A 258 43.15 -6.45 -10.74
C LYS A 258 42.58 -7.86 -10.68
N GLU A 259 42.89 -8.61 -9.62
CA GLU A 259 42.33 -9.93 -9.38
C GLU A 259 40.80 -9.88 -9.25
N MET A 260 40.27 -8.90 -8.50
CA MET A 260 38.82 -8.69 -8.39
C MET A 260 38.16 -8.37 -9.74
N ALA A 261 38.72 -7.45 -10.51
CA ALA A 261 38.16 -7.06 -11.81
C ALA A 261 38.17 -8.22 -12.81
N LEU A 262 39.23 -9.03 -12.82
CA LEU A 262 39.33 -10.22 -13.66
C LEU A 262 38.35 -11.32 -13.21
N ALA A 263 38.16 -11.51 -11.91
CA ALA A 263 37.16 -12.43 -11.37
C ALA A 263 35.74 -12.00 -11.78
N LEU A 264 35.41 -10.71 -11.66
CA LEU A 264 34.13 -10.18 -12.13
C LEU A 264 33.96 -10.33 -13.64
N ASN A 265 35.01 -10.08 -14.44
CA ASN A 265 34.98 -10.31 -15.89
C ASN A 265 34.64 -11.76 -16.22
N LYS A 266 35.28 -12.72 -15.53
CA LYS A 266 35.02 -14.14 -15.70
C LYS A 266 33.56 -14.48 -15.39
N GLU A 267 33.01 -13.91 -14.32
CA GLU A 267 31.62 -14.11 -13.92
C GLU A 267 30.63 -13.52 -14.94
N LEU A 268 30.85 -12.27 -15.37
CA LEU A 268 30.01 -11.60 -16.38
C LEU A 268 30.03 -12.29 -17.74
N ARG A 269 31.15 -12.97 -18.09
CA ARG A 269 31.30 -13.66 -19.37
C ARG A 269 30.75 -15.09 -19.35
N ASN A 270 30.97 -15.84 -18.26
CA ASN A 270 30.71 -17.28 -18.21
C ASN A 270 29.62 -17.70 -17.22
N GLY A 271 29.23 -16.81 -16.32
CA GLY A 271 28.21 -17.06 -15.31
C GLY A 271 26.78 -16.88 -15.84
N SER A 272 25.82 -17.19 -14.97
CA SER A 272 24.42 -16.83 -15.11
C SER A 272 24.11 -15.46 -14.44
N PRO A 273 22.96 -14.83 -14.76
CA PRO A 273 22.47 -13.66 -14.04
C PRO A 273 22.53 -13.79 -12.51
N GLU A 274 22.09 -14.92 -11.98
CA GLU A 274 22.03 -15.19 -10.53
C GLU A 274 23.43 -15.30 -9.92
N SER A 275 24.37 -15.89 -10.66
CA SER A 275 25.76 -16.03 -10.20
C SER A 275 26.50 -14.68 -10.17
N VAL A 276 26.23 -13.80 -11.16
CA VAL A 276 26.75 -12.42 -11.17
C VAL A 276 26.15 -11.62 -10.03
N GLU A 277 24.85 -11.72 -9.81
CA GLU A 277 24.19 -11.06 -8.68
C GLU A 277 24.78 -11.51 -7.34
N ALA A 278 24.94 -12.82 -7.12
CA ALA A 278 25.57 -13.35 -5.92
C ALA A 278 27.03 -12.89 -5.75
N PHE A 279 27.79 -12.78 -6.84
CA PHE A 279 29.13 -12.19 -6.82
C PHE A 279 29.11 -10.73 -6.37
N LEU A 280 28.19 -9.93 -6.91
CA LEU A 280 28.06 -8.51 -6.58
C LEU A 280 27.62 -8.32 -5.12
N ILE A 281 26.64 -9.08 -4.62
CA ILE A 281 26.23 -9.03 -3.20
C ILE A 281 27.43 -9.20 -2.26
N LYS A 282 28.39 -10.08 -2.56
CA LYS A 282 29.55 -10.30 -1.68
C LYS A 282 30.64 -9.24 -1.77
N THR A 283 30.72 -8.60 -2.92
CA THR A 283 31.85 -7.76 -3.28
C THR A 283 31.51 -6.29 -3.24
N LEU A 284 30.24 -5.90 -3.26
CA LEU A 284 29.83 -4.51 -3.13
C LEU A 284 30.17 -3.91 -1.76
N HIS A 285 30.47 -2.62 -1.76
CA HIS A 285 30.72 -1.83 -0.57
C HIS A 285 29.44 -1.60 0.24
N LYS A 286 29.56 -1.47 1.57
CA LYS A 286 28.44 -1.28 2.52
C LYS A 286 27.47 -0.14 2.17
N MET A 287 27.93 0.84 1.39
CA MET A 287 27.09 1.95 0.91
C MET A 287 25.93 1.51 0.00
N HIS A 288 26.01 0.30 -0.57
CA HIS A 288 24.96 -0.28 -1.41
C HIS A 288 23.90 -1.03 -0.59
N PHE A 289 24.15 -1.24 0.69
CA PHE A 289 23.30 -1.98 1.62
C PHE A 289 22.59 -1.05 2.61
N VAL A 290 21.44 -1.50 3.11
CA VAL A 290 20.76 -0.83 4.21
C VAL A 290 21.71 -0.76 5.40
N ASN A 291 21.75 0.38 6.09
CA ASN A 291 22.70 0.57 7.20
C ASN A 291 22.58 -0.56 8.24
N GLY A 292 23.70 -1.21 8.55
CA GLY A 292 23.76 -2.36 9.47
C GLY A 292 23.45 -3.72 8.84
N SER A 293 23.24 -3.79 7.53
CA SER A 293 23.08 -5.01 6.74
C SER A 293 24.27 -5.23 5.80
N ASP A 294 24.60 -6.49 5.57
CA ASP A 294 25.59 -6.93 4.57
C ASP A 294 24.95 -7.67 3.38
N VAL A 295 23.61 -7.83 3.36
CA VAL A 295 22.88 -8.59 2.33
C VAL A 295 21.63 -7.90 1.80
N GLN A 296 21.00 -7.03 2.58
CA GLN A 296 19.82 -6.26 2.19
C GLN A 296 20.25 -5.00 1.42
N LEU A 297 20.02 -4.98 0.12
CA LEU A 297 20.36 -3.85 -0.74
C LEU A 297 19.47 -2.63 -0.48
N THR A 298 20.05 -1.45 -0.63
CA THR A 298 19.30 -0.21 -0.88
C THR A 298 18.68 -0.23 -2.27
N GLY A 299 17.72 0.66 -2.55
CA GLY A 299 17.18 0.82 -3.90
C GLY A 299 18.25 1.14 -4.96
N ARG A 300 19.30 1.90 -4.59
CA ARG A 300 20.44 2.18 -5.49
C ARG A 300 21.31 0.94 -5.71
N GLY A 301 21.58 0.16 -4.66
CA GLY A 301 22.32 -1.09 -4.77
C GLY A 301 21.61 -2.12 -5.65
N ALA A 302 20.29 -2.26 -5.47
CA ALA A 302 19.46 -3.13 -6.31
C ALA A 302 19.45 -2.67 -7.77
N GLN A 303 19.28 -1.36 -8.02
CA GLN A 303 19.33 -0.83 -9.38
C GLN A 303 20.69 -1.07 -10.04
N LEU A 304 21.79 -0.88 -9.32
CA LEU A 304 23.14 -1.15 -9.83
C LEU A 304 23.27 -2.59 -10.30
N ILE A 305 22.87 -3.57 -9.48
CA ILE A 305 22.94 -4.99 -9.86
C ILE A 305 22.05 -5.26 -11.09
N ASN A 306 20.80 -4.79 -11.06
CA ASN A 306 19.85 -4.97 -12.15
C ASN A 306 20.39 -4.40 -13.47
N ASP A 307 20.97 -3.20 -13.46
CA ASP A 307 21.55 -2.58 -14.64
C ASP A 307 22.73 -3.36 -15.19
N ILE A 308 23.60 -3.88 -14.31
CA ILE A 308 24.76 -4.68 -14.71
C ILE A 308 24.33 -6.01 -15.31
N VAL A 309 23.39 -6.72 -14.67
CA VAL A 309 22.83 -7.98 -15.19
C VAL A 309 22.11 -7.73 -16.52
N ALA A 310 21.24 -6.73 -16.59
CA ALA A 310 20.51 -6.41 -17.81
C ALA A 310 21.45 -6.07 -18.98
N LYS A 311 22.46 -5.21 -18.74
CA LYS A 311 23.46 -4.89 -19.76
C LYS A 311 24.23 -6.12 -20.19
N ALA A 312 24.67 -6.96 -19.24
CA ALA A 312 25.51 -8.10 -19.56
C ALA A 312 24.79 -9.19 -20.38
N PHE A 313 23.51 -9.44 -20.09
CA PHE A 313 22.79 -10.62 -20.60
C PHE A 313 21.65 -10.32 -21.58
N ASN A 314 21.02 -9.14 -21.50
CA ASN A 314 19.76 -8.85 -22.23
C ASN A 314 19.94 -7.91 -23.43
N GLY A 315 21.16 -7.41 -23.68
CA GLY A 315 21.46 -6.56 -24.84
C GLY A 315 21.44 -7.30 -26.19
N ARG A 316 21.35 -6.55 -27.29
CA ARG A 316 21.45 -7.10 -28.67
C ARG A 316 22.79 -7.79 -28.90
N SER A 317 23.85 -7.24 -28.30
CA SER A 317 25.11 -7.97 -28.11
C SER A 317 25.43 -8.09 -26.63
N LYS A 318 25.81 -9.30 -26.22
CA LYS A 318 26.04 -9.70 -24.83
C LYS A 318 27.47 -9.41 -24.39
N TYR A 319 27.69 -9.30 -23.08
CA TYR A 319 29.02 -9.09 -22.51
C TYR A 319 30.05 -10.13 -23.00
N SER A 320 29.64 -11.41 -23.00
CA SER A 320 30.50 -12.52 -23.42
C SER A 320 30.94 -12.48 -24.88
N GLN A 321 30.25 -11.73 -25.73
CA GLN A 321 30.62 -11.54 -27.13
C GLN A 321 31.63 -10.41 -27.34
N GLN A 322 31.75 -9.50 -26.36
CA GLN A 322 32.54 -8.27 -26.49
C GLN A 322 33.81 -8.28 -25.64
N PHE A 323 33.93 -9.19 -24.67
CA PHE A 323 35.09 -9.32 -23.79
C PHE A 323 35.74 -10.69 -23.92
N CYS A 324 37.06 -10.72 -23.87
CA CYS A 324 37.88 -11.92 -23.82
C CYS A 324 37.93 -12.51 -22.40
N ASN A 325 38.36 -13.78 -22.26
CA ASN A 325 38.64 -14.37 -20.95
C ASN A 325 39.76 -13.62 -20.21
N ASN A 326 40.80 -13.24 -20.96
CA ASN A 326 41.94 -12.47 -20.51
C ASN A 326 41.93 -11.07 -21.18
N PRO A 327 41.04 -10.17 -20.74
CA PRO A 327 40.91 -8.85 -21.38
C PRO A 327 42.13 -7.98 -21.11
N THR A 328 42.41 -7.08 -22.04
CA THR A 328 43.48 -6.08 -21.89
C THR A 328 43.09 -5.08 -20.80
N ILE A 329 44.02 -4.79 -19.89
CA ILE A 329 43.87 -3.73 -18.90
C ILE A 329 44.32 -2.40 -19.52
N ASP A 330 43.50 -1.37 -19.41
CA ASP A 330 43.88 -0.01 -19.80
C ASP A 330 44.74 0.62 -18.70
N GLU A 331 46.05 0.42 -18.77
CA GLU A 331 47.01 0.94 -17.79
C GLU A 331 47.02 2.48 -17.74
N GLY A 332 46.64 3.16 -18.84
CA GLY A 332 46.58 4.62 -18.90
C GLY A 332 45.41 5.23 -18.12
N ARG A 333 44.31 4.47 -17.98
CA ARG A 333 43.14 4.88 -17.19
C ARG A 333 43.06 4.20 -15.83
N SER A 334 43.71 3.06 -15.66
CA SER A 334 43.70 2.28 -14.42
C SER A 334 44.55 2.93 -13.35
N SER A 335 44.21 2.66 -12.09
CA SER A 335 44.86 3.19 -10.91
C SER A 335 44.76 2.20 -9.76
N LYS A 336 45.40 2.53 -8.62
CA LYS A 336 45.33 1.70 -7.41
C LYS A 336 43.90 1.49 -6.86
N LYS A 337 42.92 2.29 -7.27
CA LYS A 337 41.52 2.22 -6.80
C LYS A 337 40.50 1.94 -7.91
N ARG A 338 40.96 1.80 -9.15
CA ARG A 338 40.07 1.61 -10.31
C ARG A 338 40.75 0.85 -11.41
N ILE A 339 40.13 -0.23 -11.88
CA ILE A 339 40.61 -1.00 -13.04
C ILE A 339 39.65 -0.80 -14.21
N TYR A 340 40.23 -0.62 -15.39
CA TYR A 340 39.51 -0.58 -16.66
C TYR A 340 39.91 -1.79 -17.50
N LEU A 341 38.96 -2.66 -17.83
CA LEU A 341 39.15 -3.74 -18.79
C LEU A 341 38.59 -3.31 -20.15
N GLN A 342 39.37 -3.51 -21.21
CA GLN A 342 38.99 -3.22 -22.57
C GLN A 342 38.38 -4.45 -23.23
N GLY A 343 37.23 -4.26 -23.89
CA GLY A 343 36.65 -5.26 -24.78
C GLY A 343 37.40 -5.34 -26.11
N ILE A 344 36.99 -6.30 -26.93
CA ILE A 344 37.55 -6.57 -28.26
C ILE A 344 37.54 -5.29 -29.10
N GLY A 345 38.68 -4.96 -29.69
CA GLY A 345 38.84 -3.74 -30.51
C GLY A 345 38.65 -2.42 -29.76
N LYS A 346 38.70 -2.41 -28.41
CA LYS A 346 38.43 -1.24 -27.55
C LYS A 346 37.03 -0.64 -27.70
N ARG A 347 36.07 -1.43 -28.18
CA ARG A 347 34.67 -1.00 -28.41
C ARG A 347 33.75 -1.17 -27.19
N ALA A 348 34.22 -1.86 -26.16
CA ALA A 348 33.51 -2.03 -24.90
C ALA A 348 34.46 -1.78 -23.71
N THR A 349 33.91 -1.45 -22.54
CA THR A 349 34.70 -1.19 -21.33
C THR A 349 33.98 -1.65 -20.07
N LEU A 350 34.71 -2.39 -19.22
CA LEU A 350 34.33 -2.66 -17.84
C LEU A 350 35.14 -1.73 -16.94
N GLN A 351 34.47 -0.95 -16.09
CA GLN A 351 35.09 -0.10 -15.09
C GLN A 351 34.73 -0.63 -13.70
N VAL A 352 35.74 -0.98 -12.91
CA VAL A 352 35.56 -1.43 -11.52
C VAL A 352 36.32 -0.49 -10.59
N ALA A 353 35.60 0.27 -9.77
CA ALA A 353 36.20 1.04 -8.67
C ALA A 353 36.01 0.30 -7.36
N PHE A 354 37.04 0.30 -6.53
CA PHE A 354 37.07 -0.46 -5.28
C PHE A 354 37.86 0.27 -4.21
N GLU A 355 37.55 -0.07 -2.97
CA GLU A 355 38.27 0.39 -1.78
C GLU A 355 38.50 -0.77 -0.82
N GLU A 356 39.55 -0.67 -0.02
CA GLU A 356 39.78 -1.62 1.07
C GLU A 356 38.89 -1.24 2.25
N SER A 357 38.05 -2.17 2.71
CA SER A 357 37.25 -1.98 3.91
C SER A 357 38.16 -1.90 5.14
N ALA A 358 37.69 -1.25 6.20
CA ALA A 358 38.44 -1.25 7.45
C ALA A 358 38.51 -2.69 8.01
N GLY A 359 39.71 -3.27 8.04
CA GLY A 359 39.96 -4.54 8.71
C GLY A 359 39.80 -4.42 10.24
N GLY A 360 39.43 -5.52 10.88
CA GLY A 360 39.30 -5.61 12.33
C GLY A 360 40.63 -5.85 13.04
N TYR A 361 40.56 -6.22 14.32
CA TYR A 361 41.71 -6.68 15.09
C TYR A 361 41.44 -8.09 15.62
N VAL A 362 42.44 -8.96 15.57
CA VAL A 362 42.43 -10.28 16.22
C VAL A 362 43.66 -10.31 17.12
N ASP A 363 43.46 -10.53 18.42
CA ASP A 363 44.51 -10.52 19.44
C ASP A 363 45.41 -9.26 19.39
N GLY A 364 44.80 -8.09 19.16
CA GLY A 364 45.53 -6.82 19.06
C GLY A 364 46.27 -6.59 17.74
N VAL A 365 46.22 -7.54 16.80
CA VAL A 365 46.83 -7.42 15.47
C VAL A 365 45.79 -6.98 14.45
N LYS A 366 46.06 -5.86 13.77
CA LYS A 366 45.20 -5.34 12.69
C LYS A 366 45.16 -6.36 11.55
N GLN A 367 43.96 -6.83 11.26
CA GLN A 367 43.69 -7.69 10.12
C GLN A 367 43.65 -6.84 8.85
N PRO A 368 44.11 -7.38 7.70
CA PRO A 368 43.93 -6.72 6.41
C PRO A 368 42.44 -6.55 6.12
N GLY A 369 42.09 -5.46 5.45
CA GLY A 369 40.72 -5.23 5.02
C GLY A 369 40.33 -6.15 3.86
N GLU A 370 39.06 -6.12 3.50
CA GLU A 370 38.58 -6.76 2.28
C GLU A 370 38.38 -5.72 1.19
N LEU A 371 38.81 -6.01 -0.04
CA LEU A 371 38.47 -5.16 -1.17
C LEU A 371 36.97 -5.24 -1.42
N LYS A 372 36.33 -4.08 -1.59
CA LYS A 372 34.92 -3.94 -1.92
C LYS A 372 34.72 -2.97 -3.08
N ILE A 373 33.81 -3.32 -3.99
CA ILE A 373 33.41 -2.53 -5.16
C ILE A 373 32.57 -1.34 -4.70
N THR A 374 33.06 -0.13 -4.94
CA THR A 374 32.34 1.12 -4.63
C THR A 374 31.51 1.58 -5.81
N SER A 375 31.98 1.37 -7.04
CA SER A 375 31.22 1.63 -8.27
C SER A 375 31.57 0.63 -9.37
N LEU A 376 30.61 0.34 -10.24
CA LEU A 376 30.75 -0.60 -11.33
C LEU A 376 30.00 -0.07 -12.55
N ASP A 377 30.69 0.01 -13.69
CA ASP A 377 30.07 0.41 -14.96
C ASP A 377 30.45 -0.57 -16.08
N VAL A 378 29.45 -0.95 -16.86
CA VAL A 378 29.59 -1.77 -18.05
C VAL A 378 29.12 -0.95 -19.25
N TYR A 379 30.03 -0.71 -20.19
CA TYR A 379 29.76 -0.04 -21.46
C TYR A 379 29.91 -1.07 -22.58
N LEU A 380 28.78 -1.47 -23.18
CA LEU A 380 28.74 -2.39 -24.30
C LEU A 380 28.34 -1.64 -25.56
N ALA A 381 28.93 -2.04 -26.68
CA ALA A 381 28.53 -1.55 -27.97
C ALA A 381 27.27 -2.27 -28.45
N GLN A 382 26.27 -1.50 -28.87
CA GLN A 382 24.93 -2.00 -29.24
C GLN A 382 24.48 -1.53 -30.64
N LYS A 383 25.34 -0.79 -31.35
CA LYS A 383 25.05 -0.32 -32.72
C LYS A 383 25.29 -1.43 -33.74
N ASP A 384 24.60 -1.39 -34.86
CA ASP A 384 24.67 -2.43 -35.90
C ASP A 384 26.11 -2.68 -36.38
N ASP A 385 26.88 -1.61 -36.63
CA ASP A 385 28.28 -1.72 -37.06
C ASP A 385 29.19 -2.39 -36.02
N ASP A 386 28.91 -2.20 -34.73
CA ASP A 386 29.66 -2.84 -33.65
C ASP A 386 29.30 -4.33 -33.54
N ILE A 387 28.01 -4.64 -33.67
CA ILE A 387 27.52 -6.03 -33.66
C ILE A 387 28.09 -6.78 -34.88
N ALA A 388 28.10 -6.15 -36.05
CA ALA A 388 28.70 -6.70 -37.27
C ALA A 388 30.21 -6.92 -37.08
N PHE A 389 30.91 -5.97 -36.44
CA PHE A 389 32.34 -6.13 -36.11
C PHE A 389 32.58 -7.37 -35.23
N PHE A 390 31.85 -7.55 -34.12
CA PHE A 390 32.03 -8.73 -33.27
C PHE A 390 31.64 -10.05 -33.97
N SER A 391 30.66 -10.00 -34.87
CA SER A 391 30.22 -11.17 -35.65
C SER A 391 31.15 -11.51 -36.82
N SER A 392 32.06 -10.61 -37.19
CA SER A 392 32.99 -10.80 -38.32
C SER A 392 34.14 -11.76 -38.01
N PHE A 393 34.40 -12.04 -36.72
CA PHE A 393 35.48 -12.94 -36.33
C PHE A 393 35.08 -14.40 -36.57
N SER A 394 35.83 -15.08 -37.45
CA SER A 394 35.56 -16.49 -37.79
C SER A 394 35.86 -17.49 -36.67
N SER A 395 36.55 -17.06 -35.61
CA SER A 395 36.84 -17.86 -34.41
C SER A 395 37.12 -16.97 -33.20
N PRO A 396 36.88 -17.46 -31.96
CA PRO A 396 37.21 -16.72 -30.73
C PRO A 396 38.69 -16.32 -30.64
N SER A 397 39.61 -17.19 -31.09
CA SER A 397 41.06 -16.92 -31.08
C SER A 397 41.49 -15.74 -31.95
N LYS A 398 40.72 -15.39 -33.00
CA LYS A 398 40.98 -14.19 -33.82
C LYS A 398 40.50 -12.92 -33.13
N ALA A 399 39.41 -12.99 -32.37
CA ALA A 399 38.91 -11.87 -31.59
C ALA A 399 39.72 -11.65 -30.31
N CYS A 400 40.21 -12.75 -29.71
CA CYS A 400 40.92 -12.81 -28.45
C CYS A 400 42.23 -13.59 -28.63
N PRO A 401 43.28 -12.98 -29.21
CA PRO A 401 44.54 -13.66 -29.50
C PRO A 401 45.35 -14.03 -28.25
N ASN A 402 45.02 -13.44 -27.09
CA ASN A 402 45.69 -13.67 -25.81
C ASN A 402 44.87 -14.57 -24.86
N ASP A 403 43.78 -15.16 -25.35
CA ASP A 403 42.94 -16.08 -24.58
C ASP A 403 43.49 -17.50 -24.51
#